data_AF-A0A919JM39-F1
#
_entry.id   AF-A0A919JM39-F1
#
_cell.length_a   1.000
_cell.length_b   1.000
_cell.length_c   1.000
_cell.angle_alpha   90.00
_cell.angle_beta   90.00
_cell.angle_gamma   90.00
#
_symmetry.space_group_name_H-M   'P 1'
#
loop_
_entity.id
_entity.type
_entity.pdbx_description
1 polymer ?
#
loop_
_entity_poly.entity_id
_entity_poly.type
_entity_poly.pdbx_seq_one_letter_code
_entity_poly.pdbx_strand_id
1 'polypeptide(L)'
;MPEELTEEQTRAAFADLRAADLTFIRPPGSAEALRTVRRRRRAGVVAAAAGAGLVLAGSATVAARVDPDRAAPAAPSPAPSALSDAELDRLSEAAAAALGLTTVDNKKRRSQGLPRIVSSNHGPLRGGDQGVAGVSSGTNQTGVYVVEVVCVGTGTLHALVWAADGISRDRPVPPGAADVQVSCGDRPTPVEVTVSAPRPKLVFTRIEPDPSAIGRAAYARLTRHQ
;
A
#
# COMPACT_ATOMS: atom_id res chain seq x y z
N MET A 1 -13.23 -19.27 -49.05
CA MET A 1 -14.21 -19.91 -48.16
C MET A 1 -13.47 -20.25 -46.88
N PRO A 2 -13.64 -19.48 -45.80
CA PRO A 2 -13.00 -19.76 -44.52
C PRO A 2 -13.62 -21.03 -43.91
N GLU A 3 -12.79 -21.98 -43.52
CA GLU A 3 -13.21 -23.16 -42.76
C GLU A 3 -13.64 -22.71 -41.36
N GLU A 4 -14.89 -22.97 -41.00
CA GLU A 4 -15.40 -22.68 -39.66
C GLU A 4 -14.80 -23.70 -38.67
N LEU A 5 -13.94 -23.22 -37.77
CA LEU A 5 -13.43 -23.99 -36.64
C LEU A 5 -14.60 -24.45 -35.78
N THR A 6 -14.73 -25.76 -35.59
CA THR A 6 -15.79 -26.31 -34.75
C THR A 6 -15.56 -25.97 -33.27
N GLU A 7 -16.62 -25.90 -32.47
CA GLU A 7 -16.55 -25.60 -31.03
C GLU A 7 -15.61 -26.58 -30.29
N GLU A 8 -15.54 -27.83 -30.76
CA GLU A 8 -14.68 -28.86 -30.20
C GLU A 8 -13.20 -28.58 -30.48
N GLN A 9 -12.86 -28.09 -31.68
CA GLN A 9 -11.49 -27.70 -32.02
C GLN A 9 -11.02 -26.49 -31.22
N THR A 10 -11.92 -25.53 -30.95
CA THR A 10 -11.60 -24.37 -30.10
C THR A 10 -11.41 -24.79 -28.65
N ARG A 11 -12.27 -25.67 -28.11
CA ARG A 11 -12.16 -26.16 -26.72
C ARG A 11 -10.87 -26.97 -26.51
N ALA A 12 -10.46 -27.78 -27.49
CA ALA A 12 -9.19 -28.51 -27.45
C ALA A 12 -7.96 -27.58 -27.47
N ALA A 13 -7.97 -26.56 -28.34
CA ALA A 13 -6.88 -25.58 -28.43
C ALA A 13 -6.68 -24.79 -27.11
N PHE A 14 -7.77 -24.43 -26.42
CA PHE A 14 -7.67 -23.75 -25.13
C PHE A 14 -7.18 -24.66 -23.99
N ALA A 15 -7.46 -25.97 -24.05
CA ALA A 15 -6.96 -26.92 -23.06
C ALA A 15 -5.44 -27.09 -23.17
N ASP A 16 -4.92 -27.19 -24.40
CA ASP A 16 -3.48 -27.29 -24.65
C ASP A 16 -2.73 -26.01 -24.24
N LEU A 17 -3.29 -24.83 -24.51
CA LEU A 17 -2.70 -23.55 -24.07
C LEU A 17 -2.62 -23.45 -22.53
N ARG A 18 -3.64 -23.88 -21.80
CA ARG A 18 -3.60 -23.91 -20.32
C ARG A 18 -2.57 -24.90 -19.78
N ALA A 19 -2.42 -26.06 -20.41
CA ALA A 19 -1.44 -27.06 -19.97
C ALA A 19 0.00 -26.57 -20.20
N ALA A 20 0.26 -25.85 -21.30
CA ALA A 20 1.57 -25.29 -21.62
C ALA A 20 1.97 -24.14 -20.66
N ASP A 21 1.06 -23.25 -20.30
CA ASP A 21 1.39 -22.07 -19.46
C ASP A 21 1.71 -22.41 -18.00
N LEU A 22 1.16 -23.50 -17.45
CA LEU A 22 1.37 -23.86 -16.05
C LEU A 22 2.76 -24.45 -15.75
N THR A 23 3.52 -24.87 -16.77
CA THR A 23 4.88 -25.41 -16.55
C THR A 23 5.95 -24.33 -16.45
N PHE A 24 5.68 -23.08 -16.85
CA PHE A 24 6.68 -22.01 -16.90
C PHE A 24 6.60 -20.96 -15.79
N ILE A 25 5.56 -20.97 -14.95
CA ILE A 25 5.48 -20.07 -13.79
C ILE A 25 6.27 -20.67 -12.62
N ARG A 26 7.61 -20.61 -12.70
CA ARG A 26 8.45 -20.73 -11.51
C ARG A 26 8.56 -19.33 -10.88
N PRO A 27 7.96 -19.08 -9.70
CA PRO A 27 8.17 -17.82 -9.02
C PRO A 27 9.67 -17.67 -8.71
N PRO A 28 10.32 -16.57 -9.13
CA PRO A 28 11.69 -16.31 -8.73
C PRO A 28 11.77 -16.21 -7.19
N GLY A 29 12.73 -16.91 -6.58
CA GLY A 29 13.02 -16.79 -5.14
C GLY A 29 12.56 -17.93 -4.23
N SER A 30 11.88 -18.97 -4.71
CA SER A 30 11.46 -20.10 -3.86
C SER A 30 12.64 -20.86 -3.24
N ALA A 31 13.77 -20.97 -3.94
CA ALA A 31 14.97 -21.64 -3.42
C ALA A 31 15.66 -20.86 -2.27
N GLU A 32 15.65 -19.52 -2.29
CA GLU A 32 16.21 -18.70 -1.22
C GLU A 32 15.27 -18.63 -0.01
N ALA A 33 13.96 -18.55 -0.24
CA ALA A 33 12.95 -18.63 0.81
C ALA A 33 13.00 -19.96 1.59
N LEU A 34 13.26 -21.08 0.91
CA LEU A 34 13.41 -22.37 1.58
C LEU A 34 14.71 -22.48 2.39
N ARG A 35 15.80 -21.79 1.99
CA ARG A 35 17.07 -21.78 2.74
C ARG A 35 16.98 -20.99 4.04
N THR A 36 16.27 -19.87 4.06
CA THR A 36 16.08 -19.06 5.29
C THR A 36 15.24 -19.81 6.35
N VAL A 37 14.21 -20.55 5.94
CA VAL A 37 13.39 -21.37 6.85
C VAL A 37 14.21 -22.51 7.48
N ARG A 38 15.05 -23.21 6.70
CA ARG A 38 15.94 -24.27 7.24
C ARG A 38 16.98 -23.74 8.23
N ARG A 39 17.52 -22.53 8.04
CA ARG A 39 18.48 -21.93 9.00
C ARG A 39 17.84 -21.61 10.36
N ARG A 40 16.60 -21.09 10.37
CA ARG A 40 15.88 -20.80 11.63
C ARG A 40 15.62 -22.05 12.47
N ARG A 41 15.26 -23.18 11.84
CA ARG A 41 15.03 -24.44 12.58
C ARG A 41 16.30 -25.02 13.22
N ARG A 42 17.49 -24.80 12.64
CA ARG A 42 18.77 -25.28 13.21
C ARG A 42 19.27 -24.41 14.35
N ALA A 43 19.03 -23.09 14.33
CA ALA A 43 19.42 -22.21 15.43
C ALA A 43 18.64 -22.48 16.73
N GLY A 44 17.40 -22.96 16.63
CA GLY A 44 16.57 -23.30 17.81
C GLY A 44 17.00 -24.56 18.57
N VAL A 45 17.74 -25.48 17.94
CA VAL A 45 18.15 -26.75 18.58
C VAL A 45 19.49 -26.63 19.31
N VAL A 46 20.38 -25.72 18.90
CA VAL A 46 21.70 -25.54 19.52
C VAL A 46 21.61 -24.80 20.87
N ALA A 47 20.60 -23.94 21.07
CA ALA A 47 20.41 -23.22 22.33
C ALA A 47 19.93 -24.10 23.50
N ALA A 48 19.37 -25.29 23.22
CA ALA A 48 18.89 -26.21 24.26
C ALA A 48 19.96 -27.17 24.80
N ALA A 49 21.12 -27.29 24.13
CA ALA A 49 22.18 -28.23 24.51
C ALA A 49 23.34 -27.61 25.32
N ALA A 50 23.44 -26.28 25.39
CA ALA A 50 24.50 -25.58 26.13
C ALA A 50 24.16 -25.26 27.59
N GLY A 51 23.04 -25.78 28.12
CA GLY A 51 22.50 -25.43 29.44
C GLY A 51 22.64 -26.53 30.50
N ALA A 52 23.64 -27.41 30.42
CA ALA A 52 23.77 -28.53 31.37
C ALA A 52 25.20 -28.74 31.92
N GLY A 53 26.01 -27.69 32.04
CA GLY A 53 27.34 -27.86 32.62
C GLY A 53 27.96 -26.57 33.13
N LEU A 54 27.69 -26.23 34.40
CA LEU A 54 28.66 -25.73 35.39
C LEU A 54 27.92 -25.24 36.64
N VAL A 55 27.69 -26.18 37.56
CA VAL A 55 27.57 -25.89 38.98
C VAL A 55 28.98 -25.96 39.54
N LEU A 56 29.47 -24.88 40.17
CA LEU A 56 30.12 -24.86 41.49
C LEU A 56 30.83 -23.52 41.78
N ALA A 57 30.56 -23.02 42.99
CA ALA A 57 31.31 -22.06 43.80
C ALA A 57 31.18 -20.55 43.51
N GLY A 58 30.62 -19.82 44.49
CA GLY A 58 30.88 -18.38 44.66
C GLY A 58 29.66 -17.53 44.99
N SER A 59 29.19 -17.59 46.23
CA SER A 59 28.18 -16.69 46.79
C SER A 59 28.65 -15.24 46.88
N ALA A 60 27.98 -14.31 46.20
CA ALA A 60 27.87 -12.92 46.61
C ALA A 60 26.53 -12.33 46.12
N THR A 61 25.74 -11.90 47.08
CA THR A 61 24.36 -11.41 46.98
C THR A 61 24.24 -10.09 46.20
N VAL A 62 23.56 -10.12 45.05
CA VAL A 62 22.81 -8.97 44.53
C VAL A 62 21.43 -9.48 44.15
N ALA A 63 20.47 -9.26 45.05
CA ALA A 63 19.05 -9.49 44.80
C ALA A 63 18.53 -8.41 43.84
N ALA A 64 18.85 -8.56 42.55
CA ALA A 64 18.11 -7.88 41.50
C ALA A 64 16.77 -8.61 41.35
N ARG A 65 15.70 -8.00 41.86
CA ARG A 65 14.33 -8.37 41.48
C ARG A 65 14.18 -8.14 39.99
N VAL A 66 14.42 -9.19 39.22
CA VAL A 66 14.03 -9.26 37.81
C VAL A 66 12.55 -9.62 37.84
N ASP A 67 11.70 -8.64 37.57
CA ASP A 67 10.29 -8.87 37.29
C ASP A 67 10.17 -9.91 36.16
N PRO A 68 9.54 -11.07 36.40
CA PRO A 68 9.30 -12.06 35.36
C PRO A 68 8.04 -11.72 34.54
N ASP A 69 7.65 -10.45 34.44
CA ASP A 69 6.73 -9.97 33.40
C ASP A 69 7.49 -9.86 32.06
N ARG A 70 8.02 -11.00 31.63
CA ARG A 70 8.39 -11.21 30.25
C ARG A 70 7.08 -11.25 29.47
N ALA A 71 6.63 -10.07 29.05
CA ALA A 71 5.53 -9.90 28.12
C ALA A 71 5.63 -10.97 27.04
N ALA A 72 4.66 -11.90 27.05
CA ALA A 72 4.52 -12.87 25.98
C ALA A 72 4.52 -12.09 24.65
N PRO A 73 5.16 -12.60 23.58
CA PRO A 73 5.06 -11.97 22.28
C PRO A 73 3.57 -11.79 21.97
N ALA A 74 3.13 -10.53 21.83
CA ALA A 74 1.75 -10.23 21.52
C ALA A 74 1.36 -11.07 20.31
N ALA A 75 0.33 -11.90 20.48
CA ALA A 75 -0.21 -12.67 19.38
C ALA A 75 -0.50 -11.70 18.22
N PRO A 76 -0.14 -12.02 16.97
CA PRO A 76 -0.47 -11.16 15.84
C PRO A 76 -1.98 -10.93 15.88
N SER A 77 -2.39 -9.66 16.07
CA SER A 77 -3.80 -9.31 16.05
C SER A 77 -4.38 -9.82 14.72
N PRO A 78 -5.55 -10.48 14.74
CA PRO A 78 -6.20 -10.90 13.51
C PRO A 78 -6.37 -9.66 12.63
N ALA A 79 -5.90 -9.75 11.38
CA ALA A 79 -6.16 -8.72 10.40
C ALA A 79 -7.68 -8.51 10.35
N PRO A 80 -8.17 -7.26 10.36
CA PRO A 80 -9.59 -7.01 10.25
C PRO A 80 -10.12 -7.70 8.99
N SER A 81 -11.29 -8.34 9.11
CA SER A 81 -11.97 -8.94 7.95
C SER A 81 -12.08 -7.89 6.85
N ALA A 82 -11.74 -8.30 5.62
CA ALA A 82 -11.92 -7.46 4.45
C ALA A 82 -13.39 -7.01 4.37
N LEU A 83 -13.61 -5.72 4.14
CA LEU A 83 -14.94 -5.16 3.94
C LEU A 83 -15.59 -5.77 2.69
N SER A 84 -16.91 -5.91 2.69
CA SER A 84 -17.65 -6.33 1.49
C SER A 84 -17.59 -5.26 0.40
N ASP A 85 -17.77 -5.65 -0.87
CA ASP A 85 -17.75 -4.70 -2.00
C ASP A 85 -18.79 -3.57 -1.81
N ALA A 86 -19.98 -3.89 -1.30
CA ALA A 86 -21.02 -2.89 -1.02
C ALA A 86 -20.62 -1.91 0.11
N GLU A 87 -19.89 -2.36 1.13
CA GLU A 87 -19.36 -1.47 2.18
C GLU A 87 -18.22 -0.59 1.63
N LEU A 88 -17.36 -1.15 0.79
CA LEU A 88 -16.29 -0.41 0.13
C LEU A 88 -16.83 0.68 -0.79
N ASP A 89 -17.87 0.40 -1.57
CA ASP A 89 -18.53 1.37 -2.44
C ASP A 89 -19.14 2.50 -1.60
N ARG A 90 -19.87 2.17 -0.54
CA ARG A 90 -20.47 3.17 0.38
C ARG A 90 -19.41 4.06 1.04
N LEU A 91 -18.28 3.49 1.45
CA LEU A 91 -17.18 4.25 2.03
C LEU A 91 -16.47 5.12 1.00
N SER A 92 -16.35 4.64 -0.24
CA SER A 92 -15.79 5.40 -1.36
C SER A 92 -16.66 6.60 -1.72
N GLU A 93 -17.98 6.43 -1.75
CA GLU A 93 -18.95 7.51 -1.91
C GLU A 93 -18.88 8.53 -0.76
N ALA A 94 -18.79 8.07 0.49
CA ALA A 94 -18.64 8.94 1.65
C ALA A 94 -17.35 9.77 1.59
N ALA A 95 -16.23 9.16 1.17
CA ALA A 95 -14.96 9.85 0.97
C ALA A 95 -15.04 10.88 -0.17
N ALA A 96 -15.67 10.52 -1.29
CA ALA A 96 -15.90 11.44 -2.41
C ALA A 96 -16.79 12.62 -1.99
N ALA A 97 -17.85 12.36 -1.21
CA ALA A 97 -18.73 13.38 -0.65
C ALA A 97 -18.00 14.31 0.34
N ALA A 98 -17.15 13.76 1.22
CA ALA A 98 -16.32 14.54 2.13
C ALA A 98 -15.39 15.52 1.41
N LEU A 99 -14.99 15.20 0.18
CA LEU A 99 -14.18 16.07 -0.67
C LEU A 99 -15.00 16.92 -1.66
N GLY A 100 -16.33 16.79 -1.66
CA GLY A 100 -17.26 17.50 -2.53
C GLY A 100 -17.21 17.06 -4.00
N LEU A 101 -16.81 15.81 -4.27
CA LEU A 101 -16.49 15.31 -5.61
C LEU A 101 -17.60 14.41 -6.14
N THR A 102 -18.75 14.99 -6.48
CA THR A 102 -19.82 14.28 -7.20
C THR A 102 -19.70 14.41 -8.71
N THR A 103 -19.05 15.48 -9.21
CA THR A 103 -18.69 15.70 -10.62
C THR A 103 -17.49 16.65 -10.73
N VAL A 104 -16.44 16.28 -11.49
CA VAL A 104 -15.27 17.15 -11.70
C VAL A 104 -15.50 18.05 -12.91
N ASP A 105 -15.97 19.28 -12.68
CA ASP A 105 -16.05 20.33 -13.72
C ASP A 105 -14.96 21.38 -13.53
N ASN A 106 -13.83 21.18 -14.20
CA ASN A 106 -12.70 22.12 -14.14
C ASN A 106 -12.99 23.49 -14.78
N LYS A 107 -13.96 23.59 -15.72
CA LYS A 107 -14.34 24.87 -16.32
C LYS A 107 -15.12 25.71 -15.31
N LYS A 108 -16.09 25.10 -14.63
CA LYS A 108 -16.84 25.74 -13.54
C LYS A 108 -15.93 26.13 -12.37
N ARG A 109 -15.02 25.24 -11.95
CA ARG A 109 -14.02 25.56 -10.92
C ARG A 109 -13.17 26.77 -11.29
N ARG A 110 -12.68 26.82 -12.54
CA ARG A 110 -11.92 27.97 -13.05
C ARG A 110 -12.73 29.26 -13.00
N SER A 111 -14.02 29.24 -13.38
CA SER A 111 -14.89 30.42 -13.27
C SER A 111 -15.17 30.85 -11.83
N GLN A 112 -14.98 29.96 -10.86
CA GLN A 112 -15.11 30.23 -9.42
C GLN A 112 -13.78 30.60 -8.74
N GLY A 113 -12.68 30.71 -9.51
CA GLY A 113 -11.34 30.97 -8.94
C GLY A 113 -10.74 29.79 -8.17
N LEU A 114 -11.31 28.58 -8.30
CA LEU A 114 -10.84 27.39 -7.61
C LEU A 114 -9.71 26.68 -8.39
N PRO A 115 -8.74 26.05 -7.70
CA PRO A 115 -7.69 25.27 -8.32
C PRO A 115 -8.22 24.16 -9.22
N ARG A 116 -7.53 23.89 -10.33
CA ARG A 116 -7.87 22.81 -11.25
C ARG A 116 -7.58 21.46 -10.59
N ILE A 117 -8.54 20.55 -10.66
CA ILE A 117 -8.33 19.15 -10.29
C ILE A 117 -7.62 18.46 -11.44
N VAL A 118 -6.43 17.98 -11.15
CA VAL A 118 -5.48 17.39 -12.09
C VAL A 118 -5.71 15.88 -12.18
N SER A 119 -6.02 15.27 -11.03
CA SER A 119 -6.36 13.85 -10.93
C SER A 119 -7.04 13.57 -9.59
N SER A 120 -7.82 12.50 -9.55
CA SER A 120 -8.48 11.98 -8.36
C SER A 120 -8.45 10.46 -8.40
N ASN A 121 -8.02 9.83 -7.32
CA ASN A 121 -8.00 8.38 -7.17
C ASN A 121 -8.74 8.01 -5.89
N HIS A 122 -9.50 6.92 -5.93
CA HIS A 122 -10.22 6.39 -4.77
C HIS A 122 -10.25 4.87 -4.85
N GLY A 123 -10.44 4.23 -3.69
CA GLY A 123 -10.66 2.79 -3.62
C GLY A 123 -10.16 2.18 -2.30
N PRO A 124 -10.26 0.85 -2.17
CA PRO A 124 -9.74 0.15 -1.02
C PRO A 124 -8.22 0.20 -0.96
N LEU A 125 -7.70 0.43 0.23
CA LEU A 125 -6.30 0.21 0.58
C LEU A 125 -6.00 -1.28 0.53
N ARG A 126 -4.98 -1.67 -0.23
CA ARG A 126 -4.52 -3.05 -0.33
C ARG A 126 -3.08 -3.11 0.18
N GLY A 127 -2.70 -4.22 0.79
CA GLY A 127 -1.33 -4.45 1.21
C GLY A 127 -0.39 -4.66 0.01
N GLY A 128 0.89 -4.30 0.18
CA GLY A 128 1.91 -4.37 -0.88
C GLY A 128 1.82 -3.23 -1.90
N ASP A 129 2.53 -3.37 -3.03
CA ASP A 129 2.57 -2.36 -4.11
C ASP A 129 1.23 -2.19 -4.86
N GLN A 130 0.21 -2.96 -4.47
CA GLN A 130 -1.10 -3.02 -5.12
C GLN A 130 -2.20 -2.21 -4.40
N GLY A 131 -1.86 -1.39 -3.40
CA GLY A 131 -2.78 -0.47 -2.71
C GLY A 131 -3.41 0.58 -3.63
N VAL A 132 -4.00 1.64 -3.08
CA VAL A 132 -4.32 2.86 -3.85
C VAL A 132 -2.99 3.52 -4.29
N ALA A 133 -2.25 2.83 -5.16
CA ALA A 133 -1.10 3.30 -5.91
C ALA A 133 -1.64 4.11 -7.08
N GLY A 134 -2.26 5.23 -6.74
CA GLY A 134 -2.77 6.16 -7.71
C GLY A 134 -1.62 7.03 -8.22
N VAL A 135 -0.94 6.61 -9.28
CA VAL A 135 -0.06 7.54 -10.01
C VAL A 135 -0.94 8.61 -10.63
N SER A 136 -1.05 9.72 -9.91
CA SER A 136 -1.91 10.84 -10.24
C SER A 136 -1.11 11.80 -11.14
N SER A 137 -0.76 11.32 -12.32
CA SER A 137 0.00 12.06 -13.33
C SER A 137 -0.98 12.87 -14.19
N GLY A 138 -1.29 14.11 -13.81
CA GLY A 138 -2.21 14.91 -14.62
C GLY A 138 -1.53 16.01 -15.43
N THR A 139 -0.47 15.67 -16.15
CA THR A 139 0.28 16.49 -17.13
C THR A 139 1.55 17.16 -16.58
N ASN A 140 2.63 16.91 -17.32
CA ASN A 140 3.98 17.44 -17.17
C ASN A 140 3.98 18.98 -17.25
N GLN A 141 3.68 19.67 -16.16
CA GLN A 141 3.56 21.14 -16.11
C GLN A 141 4.32 21.70 -14.91
N THR A 142 4.68 22.98 -14.98
CA THR A 142 5.25 23.72 -13.87
C THR A 142 4.15 24.16 -12.90
N GLY A 143 4.51 24.36 -11.63
CA GLY A 143 3.64 25.00 -10.64
C GLY A 143 3.72 24.36 -9.26
N VAL A 144 2.82 24.83 -8.39
CA VAL A 144 2.62 24.27 -7.05
C VAL A 144 1.42 23.33 -7.10
N TYR A 145 1.62 22.13 -6.58
CA TYR A 145 0.61 21.10 -6.53
C TYR A 145 0.23 20.83 -5.08
N VAL A 146 -1.06 20.66 -4.83
CA VAL A 146 -1.59 20.29 -3.51
C VAL A 146 -2.27 18.93 -3.66
N VAL A 147 -1.77 17.96 -2.90
CA VAL A 147 -2.35 16.63 -2.77
C VAL A 147 -3.14 16.59 -1.48
N GLU A 148 -4.44 16.33 -1.58
CA GLU A 148 -5.33 16.09 -0.45
C GLU A 148 -5.58 14.61 -0.32
N VAL A 149 -5.29 14.04 0.85
CA VAL A 149 -5.52 12.63 1.15
C VAL A 149 -6.48 12.50 2.32
N VAL A 150 -7.45 11.58 2.20
CA VAL A 150 -8.34 11.17 3.29
C VAL A 150 -8.38 9.65 3.38
N CYS A 151 -8.53 9.14 4.59
CA CYS A 151 -8.75 7.72 4.84
C CYS A 151 -9.98 7.51 5.73
N VAL A 152 -10.91 6.66 5.31
CA VAL A 152 -12.13 6.34 6.05
C VAL A 152 -11.99 5.01 6.79
N GLY A 153 -12.36 4.96 8.06
CA GLY A 153 -12.35 3.76 8.89
C GLY A 153 -11.28 3.80 9.97
N THR A 154 -10.57 2.69 10.20
CA THR A 154 -9.57 2.59 11.26
C THR A 154 -8.17 2.29 10.72
N GLY A 155 -7.14 2.72 11.46
CA GLY A 155 -5.74 2.53 11.09
C GLY A 155 -5.06 3.82 10.63
N THR A 156 -3.84 3.71 10.10
CA THR A 156 -3.14 4.83 9.48
C THR A 156 -2.52 4.41 8.16
N LEU A 157 -2.21 5.38 7.31
CA LEU A 157 -1.47 5.18 6.08
C LEU A 157 -0.38 6.25 5.94
N HIS A 158 0.65 5.94 5.17
CA HIS A 158 1.67 6.89 4.75
C HIS A 158 1.39 7.34 3.31
N ALA A 159 1.29 8.64 3.11
CA ALA A 159 1.19 9.26 1.80
C ALA A 159 2.54 9.84 1.40
N LEU A 160 3.18 9.19 0.44
CA LEU A 160 4.45 9.61 -0.15
C LEU A 160 4.17 10.41 -1.42
N VAL A 161 4.59 11.68 -1.46
CA VAL A 161 4.31 12.60 -2.57
C VAL A 161 5.60 13.22 -3.09
N TRP A 162 5.83 13.17 -4.39
CA TRP A 162 7.03 13.76 -5.00
C TRP A 162 6.81 14.18 -6.46
N ALA A 163 7.65 15.06 -6.97
CA ALA A 163 7.68 15.46 -8.38
C ALA A 163 8.92 14.88 -9.07
N ALA A 164 8.72 14.12 -10.15
CA ALA A 164 9.81 13.50 -10.92
C ALA A 164 9.58 13.55 -12.44
N ASP A 165 10.66 13.36 -13.19
CA ASP A 165 10.63 13.31 -14.66
C ASP A 165 10.20 11.92 -15.16
N GLY A 166 9.43 11.82 -16.24
CA GLY A 166 9.03 10.54 -16.85
C GLY A 166 7.81 9.87 -16.21
N ILE A 167 7.31 8.77 -16.80
CA ILE A 167 5.98 8.16 -16.52
C ILE A 167 6.01 6.84 -15.73
N SER A 168 7.18 6.34 -15.32
CA SER A 168 7.27 5.02 -14.69
C SER A 168 6.72 5.05 -13.25
N ARG A 169 5.70 4.21 -13.00
CA ARG A 169 5.02 4.06 -11.70
C ARG A 169 5.87 3.30 -10.68
N ASP A 170 6.73 2.42 -11.16
CA ASP A 170 7.59 1.54 -10.36
C ASP A 170 8.89 2.22 -9.92
N ARG A 171 8.98 3.56 -10.06
CA ARG A 171 10.17 4.28 -9.63
C ARG A 171 10.33 4.17 -8.11
N PRO A 172 11.56 4.02 -7.63
CA PRO A 172 11.84 4.18 -6.22
C PRO A 172 11.45 5.60 -5.79
N VAL A 173 10.95 5.72 -4.57
CA VAL A 173 10.63 7.00 -3.95
C VAL A 173 11.95 7.76 -3.78
N PRO A 174 12.10 8.97 -4.36
CA PRO A 174 13.34 9.69 -4.28
C PRO A 174 13.60 10.21 -2.86
N PRO A 175 14.87 10.38 -2.46
CA PRO A 175 15.19 11.09 -1.23
C PRO A 175 14.63 12.51 -1.32
N GLY A 176 13.82 12.92 -0.32
CA GLY A 176 13.13 14.20 -0.31
C GLY A 176 11.69 14.18 -0.83
N ALA A 177 11.11 12.99 -1.08
CA ALA A 177 9.66 12.87 -1.13
C ALA A 177 9.04 13.35 0.20
N ALA A 178 7.90 14.02 0.12
CA ALA A 178 7.12 14.33 1.30
C ALA A 178 6.47 13.02 1.80
N ASP A 179 6.68 12.68 3.06
CA ASP A 179 6.07 11.54 3.73
C ASP A 179 5.15 12.07 4.83
N VAL A 180 3.86 11.79 4.69
CA VAL A 180 2.84 12.29 5.62
C VAL A 180 1.96 11.14 6.09
N GLN A 181 1.87 10.98 7.40
CA GLN A 181 0.97 10.02 8.02
C GLN A 181 -0.47 10.56 8.00
N VAL A 182 -1.41 9.74 7.56
CA VAL A 182 -2.85 10.07 7.50
C VAL A 182 -3.59 9.07 8.37
N SER A 183 -4.25 9.57 9.41
CA SER A 183 -5.11 8.76 10.27
C SER A 183 -6.45 8.49 9.59
N CYS A 184 -6.89 7.24 9.62
CA CYS A 184 -8.23 6.87 9.16
C CYS A 184 -9.26 7.22 10.24
N GLY A 185 -10.45 7.68 9.83
CA GLY A 185 -11.56 7.91 10.74
C GLY A 185 -12.91 7.84 10.05
N ASP A 186 -14.00 7.65 10.81
CA ASP A 186 -15.37 7.66 10.26
C ASP A 186 -15.76 9.05 9.69
N ARG A 187 -15.14 10.09 10.24
CA ARG A 187 -15.19 11.47 9.73
C ARG A 187 -13.77 11.88 9.36
N PRO A 188 -13.27 11.48 8.18
CA PRO A 188 -11.90 11.76 7.82
C PRO A 188 -11.67 13.27 7.70
N THR A 189 -10.52 13.73 8.17
CA THR A 189 -10.05 15.10 7.93
C THR A 189 -9.06 15.06 6.78
N PRO A 190 -9.22 15.91 5.74
CA PRO A 190 -8.24 16.01 4.66
C PRO A 190 -6.86 16.41 5.18
N VAL A 191 -5.85 15.66 4.74
CA VAL A 191 -4.45 16.01 4.94
C VAL A 191 -3.90 16.58 3.64
N GLU A 192 -3.40 17.81 3.69
CA GLU A 192 -2.84 18.51 2.53
C GLU A 192 -1.32 18.37 2.48
N VAL A 193 -0.80 18.01 1.32
CA VAL A 193 0.63 17.92 1.04
C VAL A 193 0.95 18.78 -0.16
N THR A 194 1.84 19.75 0.03
CA THR A 194 2.26 20.65 -1.04
C THR A 194 3.56 20.17 -1.68
N VAL A 195 3.57 20.08 -3.01
CA VAL A 195 4.76 19.72 -3.80
C VAL A 195 4.99 20.75 -4.89
N SER A 196 6.23 21.24 -4.99
CA SER A 196 6.62 22.20 -6.02
C SER A 196 7.28 21.52 -7.21
N ALA A 197 6.84 21.86 -8.42
CA ALA A 197 7.45 21.45 -9.68
C ALA A 197 7.97 22.71 -10.43
N PRO A 198 9.21 23.15 -10.17
CA PRO A 198 9.76 24.37 -10.79
C PRO A 198 10.04 24.22 -12.29
N ARG A 199 10.06 22.98 -12.79
CA ARG A 199 10.09 22.62 -14.22
C ARG A 199 8.93 21.66 -14.48
N PRO A 200 8.53 21.47 -15.75
CA PRO A 200 7.54 20.46 -16.09
C PRO A 200 7.94 19.12 -15.47
N LYS A 201 7.14 18.63 -14.54
CA LYS A 201 7.30 17.31 -13.90
C LYS A 201 5.94 16.63 -13.73
N LEU A 202 5.98 15.31 -13.55
CA LEU A 202 4.81 14.58 -13.06
C LEU A 202 4.86 14.55 -11.53
N VAL A 203 3.70 14.75 -10.92
CA VAL A 203 3.53 14.54 -9.48
C VAL A 203 3.03 13.12 -9.26
N PHE A 204 3.73 12.42 -8.38
CA PHE A 204 3.45 11.05 -7.98
C PHE A 204 2.93 11.05 -6.55
N THR A 205 1.97 10.18 -6.29
CA THR A 205 1.45 9.88 -4.97
C THR A 205 1.49 8.37 -4.81
N ARG A 206 2.13 7.89 -3.74
CA ARG A 206 2.09 6.49 -3.31
C ARG A 206 1.48 6.43 -1.93
N ILE A 207 0.54 5.50 -1.75
CA ILE A 207 -0.14 5.28 -0.48
C ILE A 207 0.31 3.92 0.06
N GLU A 208 0.91 3.95 1.25
CA GLU A 208 1.41 2.78 1.96
C GLU A 208 0.57 2.60 3.24
N PRO A 209 -0.46 1.73 3.21
CA PRO A 209 -1.32 1.53 4.37
C PRO A 209 -0.64 0.68 5.44
N ASP A 210 -0.84 1.01 6.71
CA ASP A 210 -0.55 0.08 7.80
C ASP A 210 -1.43 -1.16 7.68
N PRO A 211 -1.03 -2.31 8.25
CA PRO A 211 -1.85 -3.51 8.28
C PRO A 211 -3.28 -3.28 8.83
N SER A 212 -3.46 -2.34 9.75
CA SER A 212 -4.76 -1.98 10.33
C SER A 212 -5.66 -1.18 9.37
N ALA A 213 -5.08 -0.51 8.38
CA ALA A 213 -5.78 0.27 7.36
C ALA A 213 -6.02 -0.52 6.06
N ILE A 214 -5.50 -1.75 5.94
CA ILE A 214 -5.81 -2.61 4.79
C ILE A 214 -7.31 -2.89 4.74
N GLY A 215 -7.90 -2.80 3.54
CA GLY A 215 -9.33 -2.94 3.29
C GLY A 215 -10.15 -1.69 3.61
N ARG A 216 -9.53 -0.58 4.01
CA ARG A 216 -10.23 0.70 4.24
C ARG A 216 -10.28 1.55 2.97
N ALA A 217 -11.22 2.49 2.89
CA ALA A 217 -11.33 3.37 1.73
C ALA A 217 -10.37 4.56 1.89
N ALA A 218 -9.58 4.84 0.86
CA ALA A 218 -8.79 6.06 0.77
C ALA A 218 -9.17 6.84 -0.48
N TYR A 219 -9.04 8.16 -0.38
CA TYR A 219 -9.20 9.07 -1.49
C TYR A 219 -8.00 10.01 -1.54
N ALA A 220 -7.45 10.21 -2.74
CA ALA A 220 -6.42 11.19 -3.01
C ALA A 220 -6.84 12.11 -4.17
N ARG A 221 -6.81 13.42 -3.92
CA ARG A 221 -7.04 14.46 -4.94
C ARG A 221 -5.75 15.23 -5.18
N LEU A 222 -5.40 15.45 -6.44
CA LEU A 222 -4.31 16.35 -6.82
C LEU A 222 -4.91 17.60 -7.46
N THR A 223 -4.57 18.76 -6.91
CA THR A 223 -4.89 20.06 -7.50
C THR A 223 -3.62 20.81 -7.88
N ARG A 224 -3.72 21.70 -8.86
CA ARG A 224 -2.63 22.61 -9.24
C ARG A 224 -3.02 24.05 -9.04
N HIS A 225 -2.15 24.78 -8.36
CA HIS A 225 -2.18 26.22 -8.17
C HIS A 225 -1.25 26.85 -9.23
N GLN A 226 -1.77 27.87 -9.93
CA GLN A 226 -1.04 28.63 -10.95
C GLN A 226 -0.40 29.87 -10.35
#